data_AF-A0A3D9SXW3-F1
#
_entry.id   AF-A0A3D9SXW3-F1
#
_cell.length_a   1.000
_cell.length_b   1.000
_cell.length_c   1.000
_cell.angle_alpha   90.00
_cell.angle_beta   90.00
_cell.angle_gamma   90.00
#
_symmetry.space_group_name_H-M   'P 1'
#
loop_
_entity.id
_entity.type
_entity.pdbx_description
1 polymer ?
#
loop_
_entity_poly.entity_id
_entity_poly.type
_entity_poly.pdbx_seq_one_letter_code
_entity_poly.pdbx_strand_id
1 'polypeptide(L)'
;MSLHDMRPRQADPVRSRAVLIGTHTYEHESLPALPAVEHNLLELQRALTDPAIWGLPAQNCAVVSQKKDAAEILDIIQRAGEQATDTLLVYYAGHGLMGTREGQLWLTLPHSRARKHATVLHYDWIADVLRNSHAKWKTVILDCCYSGQAFAGNTLGPSEFADWAQVRGSFVMTSAAQDALAGAPFRDRPTVFTGALLSVLDNGIPNGPPLLDMATVFAAVRGRLVADNHPIPQQGNQDMGGSSIIFRNRWHGAPARADTALDASSADLNGWGVPDPAEGWKWQADAFRWGPFRAPLIIVEGDGTSVIGEDSVRLIVQDDPIELPDELAEWRAEIERDQRERRERGDDFFWNGNRYAIDKVSVSRHPTTESPEVSLRLKPSDYYSFLAVQQHDREFADGTTPRSRYLDPYRPVDVPAFMSSSLGTNIAVVTADNKMIFSRRSQNVGSHPGHWNSSANEALSRDIDSQARNAPNLYDVARRGLREELGLERHEYRLSLLAITVDRRNQWGALFTARLTSLTSDQFLARRSRGVADKYEHDEHALVPFEVADIVEFMFCEERRTLWAATAPAVFFLALVYQYGRTVVEDESLRTFARLRARER
;
A
#
# COMPACT_ATOMS: atom_id res chain seq x y z
N MET A 1 18.50 -34.72 9.03
CA MET A 1 17.55 -33.94 9.86
C MET A 1 16.72 -33.08 8.92
N SER A 2 15.40 -33.29 8.90
CA SER A 2 14.48 -32.71 7.92
C SER A 2 14.22 -31.23 8.19
N LEU A 3 14.17 -30.41 7.13
CA LEU A 3 13.92 -28.96 7.12
C LEU A 3 12.46 -28.57 7.45
N HIS A 4 11.64 -29.51 7.91
CA HIS A 4 10.18 -29.35 8.04
C HIS A 4 9.67 -28.99 9.45
N ASP A 5 10.53 -28.59 10.40
CA ASP A 5 10.10 -28.32 11.78
C ASP A 5 10.77 -27.12 12.47
N MET A 6 11.15 -26.08 11.72
CA MET A 6 11.63 -24.82 12.31
C MET A 6 10.50 -23.80 12.37
N ARG A 7 9.74 -23.81 13.47
CA ARG A 7 8.86 -22.67 13.80
C ARG A 7 9.71 -21.38 13.85
N PRO A 8 9.22 -20.25 13.31
CA PRO A 8 9.92 -18.97 13.41
C PRO A 8 10.15 -18.63 14.89
N ARG A 9 11.42 -18.41 15.27
CA ARG A 9 11.84 -18.09 16.64
C ARG A 9 12.45 -16.70 16.68
N GLN A 10 12.09 -15.92 17.68
CA GLN A 10 12.73 -14.65 17.99
C GLN A 10 14.22 -14.87 18.30
N ALA A 11 15.06 -13.90 17.91
CA ALA A 11 16.45 -13.80 18.32
C ALA A 11 16.56 -13.86 19.86
N ASP A 12 17.46 -14.72 20.36
CA ASP A 12 17.67 -14.89 21.80
C ASP A 12 18.34 -13.65 22.40
N PRO A 13 17.65 -12.91 23.29
CA PRO A 13 18.18 -11.66 23.84
C PRO A 13 19.41 -11.89 24.74
N VAL A 14 19.54 -13.04 25.40
CA VAL A 14 20.70 -13.33 26.27
C VAL A 14 21.97 -13.54 25.43
N ARG A 15 21.79 -14.16 24.26
CA ARG A 15 22.86 -14.47 23.30
C ARG A 15 23.11 -13.38 22.25
N SER A 16 22.38 -12.27 22.35
CA SER A 16 22.46 -11.14 21.43
C SER A 16 23.14 -9.94 22.07
N ARG A 17 23.63 -9.01 21.25
CA ARG A 17 24.20 -7.73 21.68
C ARG A 17 23.67 -6.59 20.81
N ALA A 18 23.55 -5.41 21.40
CA ALA A 18 23.28 -4.17 20.67
C ALA A 18 24.31 -3.10 21.02
N VAL A 19 24.72 -2.31 20.04
CA VAL A 19 25.61 -1.15 20.20
C VAL A 19 24.94 0.06 19.55
N LEU A 20 24.55 1.05 20.37
CA LEU A 20 23.88 2.28 19.94
C LEU A 20 24.88 3.44 19.99
N ILE A 21 25.25 3.98 18.84
CA ILE A 21 26.27 5.02 18.69
C ILE A 21 25.59 6.32 18.26
N GLY A 22 25.85 7.43 18.93
CA GLY A 22 25.26 8.71 18.57
C GLY A 22 26.22 9.87 18.73
N THR A 23 26.26 10.73 17.71
CA THR A 23 26.95 12.03 17.76
C THR A 23 25.92 13.16 17.58
N HIS A 24 25.68 13.91 18.65
CA HIS A 24 24.70 14.99 18.74
C HIS A 24 25.32 16.39 18.88
N THR A 25 26.59 16.52 19.30
CA THR A 25 27.33 17.80 19.21
C THR A 25 28.66 17.64 18.51
N TYR A 26 29.01 18.67 17.73
CA TYR A 26 30.22 18.72 16.93
C TYR A 26 31.05 19.95 17.32
N GLU A 27 32.37 19.78 17.33
CA GLU A 27 33.33 20.84 17.66
C GLU A 27 33.56 21.80 16.48
N HIS A 28 33.26 21.35 15.26
CA HIS A 28 33.50 22.10 14.03
C HIS A 28 32.20 22.60 13.40
N GLU A 29 32.19 23.90 13.10
CA GLU A 29 31.05 24.61 12.49
C GLU A 29 30.57 24.02 11.16
N SER A 30 31.44 23.27 10.46
CA SER A 30 31.07 22.56 9.21
C SER A 30 30.02 21.48 9.41
N LEU A 31 29.76 21.05 10.65
CA LEU A 31 28.80 20.02 11.01
C LEU A 31 27.87 20.58 12.10
N PRO A 32 26.61 20.93 11.76
CA PRO A 32 25.65 21.41 12.75
C PRO A 32 25.36 20.39 13.85
N ALA A 33 25.03 20.84 15.06
CA ALA A 33 24.59 19.96 16.14
C ALA A 33 23.27 19.25 15.80
N LEU A 34 23.11 18.02 16.29
CA LEU A 34 21.94 17.15 16.09
C LEU A 34 21.37 16.69 17.45
N PRO A 35 20.78 17.60 18.25
CA PRO A 35 20.37 17.28 19.64
C PRO A 35 19.36 16.13 19.74
N ALA A 36 18.53 15.88 18.72
CA ALA A 36 17.59 14.77 18.67
C ALA A 36 18.28 13.39 18.77
N VAL A 37 19.55 13.28 18.37
CA VAL A 37 20.32 12.02 18.45
C VAL A 37 20.51 11.55 19.89
N GLU A 38 20.59 12.45 20.87
CA GLU A 38 20.64 12.06 22.28
C GLU A 38 19.36 11.32 22.71
N HIS A 39 18.20 11.81 22.24
CA HIS A 39 16.90 11.17 22.50
C HIS A 39 16.73 9.86 21.75
N ASN A 40 17.29 9.73 20.54
CA ASN A 40 17.32 8.47 19.80
C ASN A 40 17.94 7.35 20.63
N LEU A 41 19.12 7.61 21.22
CA LEU A 41 19.85 6.61 22.00
C LEU A 41 19.06 6.18 23.23
N LEU A 42 18.46 7.12 23.95
CA LEU A 42 17.66 6.86 25.15
C LEU A 42 16.46 5.98 24.83
N GLU A 43 15.66 6.38 23.83
CA GLU A 43 14.42 5.68 23.49
C GLU A 43 14.68 4.33 22.83
N LEU A 44 15.72 4.20 22.01
CA LEU A 44 16.12 2.90 21.45
C LEU A 44 16.65 1.97 22.55
N GLN A 45 17.44 2.47 23.50
CA GLN A 45 17.87 1.63 24.63
C GLN A 45 16.66 1.11 25.42
N ARG A 46 15.68 1.98 25.71
CA ARG A 46 14.42 1.58 26.35
C ARG A 46 13.70 0.51 25.52
N ALA A 47 13.49 0.75 24.23
CA ALA A 47 12.75 -0.16 23.36
C ALA A 47 13.44 -1.53 23.23
N LEU A 48 14.77 -1.58 23.03
CA LEU A 48 15.49 -2.84 22.87
C LEU A 48 15.56 -3.66 24.16
N THR A 49 15.55 -3.00 25.33
CA THR A 49 15.59 -3.69 26.62
C THR A 49 14.20 -4.08 27.14
N ASP A 50 13.12 -3.56 26.54
CA ASP A 50 11.75 -3.90 26.90
C ASP A 50 11.44 -5.38 26.59
N PRO A 51 11.05 -6.20 27.60
CA PRO A 51 10.68 -7.62 27.41
C PRO A 51 9.53 -7.85 26.43
N ALA A 52 8.68 -6.85 26.22
CA ALA A 52 7.58 -6.90 25.25
C ALA A 52 8.03 -6.67 23.80
N ILE A 53 9.24 -6.13 23.59
CA ILE A 53 9.83 -5.86 22.26
C ILE A 53 10.93 -6.89 21.95
N TRP A 54 12.05 -6.83 22.66
CA TRP A 54 13.15 -7.78 22.50
C TRP A 54 13.57 -8.42 23.82
N GLY A 55 13.57 -7.65 24.91
CA GLY A 55 14.01 -8.11 26.22
C GLY A 55 15.53 -8.29 26.32
N LEU A 56 16.29 -7.53 25.52
CA LEU A 56 17.75 -7.52 25.60
C LEU A 56 18.18 -7.13 27.01
N PRO A 57 18.99 -7.93 27.73
CA PRO A 57 19.50 -7.54 29.03
C PRO A 57 20.22 -6.20 28.94
N ALA A 58 20.03 -5.31 29.92
CA ALA A 58 20.61 -3.96 29.87
C ALA A 58 22.14 -3.98 29.67
N GLN A 59 22.83 -4.95 30.29
CA GLN A 59 24.28 -5.16 30.12
C GLN A 59 24.70 -5.59 28.71
N ASN A 60 23.77 -6.08 27.90
CA ASN A 60 23.99 -6.49 26.51
C ASN A 60 23.70 -5.36 25.50
N CYS A 61 23.25 -4.18 25.98
CA CYS A 61 22.96 -3.00 25.17
C CYS A 61 23.95 -1.87 25.52
N ALA A 62 24.99 -1.71 24.71
CA ALA A 62 26.01 -0.67 24.92
C ALA A 62 25.57 0.64 24.25
N VAL A 63 25.48 1.72 25.03
CA VAL A 63 25.22 3.07 24.52
C VAL A 63 26.52 3.86 24.47
N VAL A 64 26.85 4.37 23.29
CA VAL A 64 28.08 5.11 22.98
C VAL A 64 27.69 6.52 22.50
N SER A 65 27.44 7.40 23.46
CA SER A 65 27.10 8.80 23.18
C SER A 65 28.36 9.68 23.15
N GLN A 66 28.51 10.54 22.14
CA GLN A 66 29.54 11.59 22.05
C GLN A 66 30.99 11.10 22.17
N LYS A 67 31.27 9.88 21.70
CA LYS A 67 32.62 9.31 21.76
C LYS A 67 33.49 9.84 20.61
N LYS A 68 34.70 10.30 20.93
CA LYS A 68 35.61 10.95 19.96
C LYS A 68 36.53 9.99 19.22
N ASP A 69 36.91 8.89 19.86
CA ASP A 69 37.90 7.97 19.31
C ASP A 69 37.22 6.84 18.51
N ALA A 70 37.55 6.76 17.22
CA ALA A 70 37.06 5.72 16.32
C ALA A 70 37.55 4.32 16.73
N ALA A 71 38.79 4.19 17.22
CA ALA A 71 39.36 2.91 17.64
C ALA A 71 38.60 2.37 18.85
N GLU A 72 38.33 3.22 19.84
CA GLU A 72 37.55 2.80 21.01
C GLU A 72 36.09 2.41 20.66
N ILE A 73 35.49 3.03 19.65
CA ILE A 73 34.16 2.64 19.17
C ILE A 73 34.23 1.26 18.50
N LEU A 74 35.22 1.04 17.64
CA LEU A 74 35.46 -0.25 17.00
C LEU A 74 35.70 -1.36 18.04
N ASP A 75 36.48 -1.10 19.09
CA ASP A 75 36.72 -2.05 20.18
C ASP A 75 35.43 -2.42 20.92
N ILE A 76 34.46 -1.49 21.03
CA ILE A 76 33.16 -1.77 21.63
C ILE A 76 32.34 -2.68 20.71
N ILE A 77 32.29 -2.37 19.41
CA ILE A 77 31.57 -3.17 18.41
C ILE A 77 32.20 -4.57 18.32
N GLN A 78 33.53 -4.67 18.34
CA GLN A 78 34.26 -5.93 18.26
C GLN A 78 33.96 -6.82 19.47
N ARG A 79 34.07 -6.29 20.69
CA ARG A 79 33.73 -7.05 21.90
C ARG A 79 32.26 -7.50 21.90
N ALA A 80 31.35 -6.66 21.43
CA ALA A 80 29.94 -7.07 21.27
C ALA A 80 29.80 -8.19 20.24
N GLY A 81 30.53 -8.13 19.12
CA GLY A 81 30.51 -9.14 18.08
C GLY A 81 31.18 -10.47 18.43
N GLU A 82 32.17 -10.47 19.33
CA GLU A 82 32.79 -11.68 19.90
C GLU A 82 31.84 -12.38 20.89
N GLN A 83 31.02 -11.61 21.61
CA GLN A 83 30.10 -12.12 22.63
C GLN A 83 28.72 -12.51 22.08
N ALA A 84 28.27 -11.88 21.01
CA ALA A 84 27.00 -12.19 20.37
C ALA A 84 27.11 -13.51 19.59
N THR A 85 26.24 -14.47 19.91
CA THR A 85 26.17 -15.76 19.19
C THR A 85 24.84 -15.98 18.48
N ASP A 86 23.82 -15.14 18.75
CA ASP A 86 22.56 -15.12 17.99
C ASP A 86 22.51 -13.87 17.10
N THR A 87 22.26 -12.68 17.65
CA THR A 87 22.14 -11.44 16.87
C THR A 87 23.04 -10.32 17.37
N LEU A 88 23.68 -9.58 16.46
CA LEU A 88 24.37 -8.33 16.74
C LEU A 88 23.67 -7.18 16.01
N LEU A 89 23.17 -6.21 16.77
CA LEU A 89 22.57 -4.98 16.23
C LEU A 89 23.51 -3.78 16.47
N VAL A 90 23.85 -3.06 15.41
CA VAL A 90 24.61 -1.81 15.48
C VAL A 90 23.74 -0.68 14.96
N TYR A 91 23.51 0.33 15.78
CA TYR A 91 22.81 1.55 15.39
C TYR A 91 23.80 2.71 15.42
N TYR A 92 23.79 3.55 14.39
CA TYR A 92 24.53 4.80 14.37
C TYR A 92 23.61 5.96 14.00
N ALA A 93 23.76 7.08 14.72
CA ALA A 93 23.12 8.34 14.37
C ALA A 93 24.08 9.54 14.45
N GLY A 94 24.00 10.41 13.45
CA GLY A 94 24.91 11.56 13.29
C GLY A 94 25.00 11.98 11.82
N HIS A 95 25.94 12.88 11.49
CA HIS A 95 26.19 13.21 10.08
C HIS A 95 26.90 12.05 9.35
N GLY A 96 26.44 11.77 8.13
CA GLY A 96 27.13 10.91 7.17
C GLY A 96 27.90 11.75 6.15
N LEU A 97 29.15 11.39 5.91
CA LEU A 97 29.98 11.96 4.86
C LEU A 97 30.34 10.89 3.83
N MET A 98 30.32 11.24 2.56
CA MET A 98 30.86 10.37 1.52
C MET A 98 32.37 10.49 1.46
N GLY A 99 33.04 9.36 1.31
CA GLY A 99 34.48 9.30 1.16
C GLY A 99 34.94 9.77 -0.22
N THR A 100 36.26 9.81 -0.41
CA THR A 100 36.87 10.25 -1.69
C THR A 100 36.82 9.19 -2.78
N ARG A 101 36.56 7.93 -2.42
CA ARG A 101 36.33 6.84 -3.38
C ARG A 101 34.83 6.55 -3.46
N GLU A 102 34.39 6.14 -4.63
CA GLU A 102 33.02 5.70 -4.89
C GLU A 102 32.59 4.61 -3.89
N GLY A 103 31.34 4.68 -3.41
CA GLY A 103 30.82 3.76 -2.39
C GLY A 103 31.34 3.90 -0.94
N GLN A 104 32.27 4.81 -0.63
CA GLN A 104 32.78 4.95 0.76
C GLN A 104 31.85 5.78 1.65
N LEU A 105 31.46 5.22 2.80
CA LEU A 105 30.70 5.91 3.84
C LEU A 105 31.57 6.19 5.08
N TRP A 106 31.59 7.46 5.50
CA TRP A 106 32.26 7.94 6.70
C TRP A 106 31.24 8.44 7.71
N LEU A 107 31.26 7.85 8.90
CA LEU A 107 30.44 8.20 10.04
C LEU A 107 31.17 9.24 10.88
N THR A 108 30.54 10.39 11.13
CA THR A 108 31.17 11.48 11.87
C THR A 108 31.14 11.26 13.38
N LEU A 109 32.14 11.82 14.05
CA LEU A 109 32.39 11.84 15.49
C LEU A 109 32.48 13.31 15.95
N PRO A 110 32.45 13.64 17.25
CA PRO A 110 32.38 15.03 17.72
C PRO A 110 33.46 15.97 17.13
N HIS A 111 34.68 15.47 16.97
CA HIS A 111 35.81 16.22 16.40
C HIS A 111 35.96 16.11 14.86
N SER A 112 35.03 15.44 14.17
CA SER A 112 35.09 15.25 12.73
C SER A 112 35.08 16.58 11.99
N ARG A 113 35.82 16.64 10.88
CA ARG A 113 35.81 17.77 9.95
C ARG A 113 35.38 17.29 8.58
N ALA A 114 34.60 18.13 7.88
CA ALA A 114 34.27 17.87 6.48
C ALA A 114 35.56 17.60 5.67
N ARG A 115 35.53 16.57 4.82
CA ARG A 115 36.64 16.15 3.93
C ARG A 115 37.93 15.69 4.64
N LYS A 116 37.92 15.40 5.94
CA LYS A 116 39.10 14.88 6.68
C LYS A 116 38.88 13.44 7.13
N HIS A 117 39.30 12.50 6.28
CA HIS A 117 39.14 11.05 6.50
C HIS A 117 39.77 10.50 7.79
N ALA A 118 40.76 11.18 8.36
CA ALA A 118 41.42 10.75 9.61
C ALA A 118 40.60 11.06 10.88
N THR A 119 39.51 11.84 10.76
CA THR A 119 38.71 12.32 11.90
C THR A 119 37.34 11.65 12.00
N VAL A 120 37.09 10.63 11.18
CA VAL A 120 35.79 9.95 11.01
C VAL A 120 35.95 8.45 11.27
N LEU A 121 34.85 7.77 11.56
CA LEU A 121 34.76 6.32 11.62
C LEU A 121 34.36 5.78 10.23
N HIS A 122 35.22 4.99 9.61
CA HIS A 122 34.92 4.41 8.29
C HIS A 122 33.94 3.24 8.45
N TYR A 123 32.88 3.23 7.63
CA TYR A 123 31.90 2.15 7.67
C TYR A 123 32.52 0.78 7.34
N ASP A 124 33.50 0.75 6.44
CA ASP A 124 34.22 -0.48 6.06
C ASP A 124 34.87 -1.17 7.27
N TRP A 125 35.35 -0.40 8.25
CA TRP A 125 35.91 -0.94 9.50
C TRP A 125 34.84 -1.61 10.36
N ILE A 126 33.63 -1.04 10.41
CA ILE A 126 32.49 -1.68 11.08
C ILE A 126 32.11 -2.96 10.33
N ALA A 127 32.03 -2.90 9.00
CA ALA A 127 31.72 -4.07 8.17
C ALA A 127 32.74 -5.21 8.36
N ASP A 128 34.03 -4.90 8.49
CA ASP A 128 35.08 -5.87 8.83
C ASP A 128 34.85 -6.51 10.20
N VAL A 129 34.52 -5.72 11.21
CA VAL A 129 34.19 -6.26 12.54
C VAL A 129 32.95 -7.17 12.49
N LEU A 130 31.91 -6.76 11.76
CA LEU A 130 30.68 -7.55 11.59
C LEU A 130 30.92 -8.86 10.85
N ARG A 131 31.80 -8.86 9.82
CA ARG A 131 32.20 -10.09 9.09
C ARG A 131 32.86 -11.11 10.01
N ASN A 132 33.65 -10.65 10.97
CA ASN A 132 34.39 -11.49 11.90
C ASN A 132 33.60 -11.82 13.20
N SER A 133 32.38 -11.31 13.35
CA SER A 133 31.53 -11.58 14.51
C SER A 133 31.02 -13.02 14.54
N HIS A 134 30.85 -13.56 15.75
CA HIS A 134 30.26 -14.87 16.01
C HIS A 134 28.72 -14.87 15.89
N ALA A 135 28.10 -13.70 15.69
CA ALA A 135 26.65 -13.59 15.62
C ALA A 135 26.12 -14.29 14.36
N LYS A 136 25.00 -15.00 14.50
CA LYS A 136 24.29 -15.60 13.37
C LYS A 136 23.72 -14.51 12.46
N TRP A 137 23.06 -13.51 13.04
CA TRP A 137 22.45 -12.38 12.35
C TRP A 137 23.17 -11.08 12.70
N LYS A 138 23.36 -10.22 11.70
CA LYS A 138 23.98 -8.91 11.87
C LYS A 138 23.00 -7.86 11.36
N THR A 139 22.76 -6.81 12.12
CA THR A 139 21.81 -5.77 11.72
C THR A 139 22.46 -4.43 11.95
N VAL A 140 22.43 -3.58 10.93
CA VAL A 140 22.96 -2.23 10.98
C VAL A 140 21.85 -1.25 10.64
N ILE A 141 21.68 -0.23 11.48
CA ILE A 141 20.71 0.84 11.26
C ILE A 141 21.49 2.15 11.29
N LEU A 142 21.43 2.91 10.19
CA LEU A 142 22.17 4.15 9.99
C LEU A 142 21.18 5.32 9.87
N ASP A 143 21.01 6.05 10.96
CA ASP A 143 20.27 7.31 11.00
C ASP A 143 21.21 8.49 10.73
N CYS A 144 21.74 8.53 9.52
CA CYS A 144 22.64 9.57 9.07
C CYS A 144 22.28 10.07 7.68
N CYS A 145 21.84 11.32 7.59
CA CYS A 145 21.63 11.99 6.30
C CYS A 145 22.96 12.12 5.57
N TYR A 146 23.01 11.66 4.31
CA TYR A 146 24.11 12.02 3.41
C TYR A 146 24.04 13.52 3.17
N SER A 147 25.04 14.27 3.62
CA SER A 147 25.08 15.73 3.46
C SER A 147 25.20 16.13 1.98
N GLY A 148 24.07 16.18 1.29
CA GLY A 148 23.90 16.52 -0.14
C GLY A 148 24.24 17.96 -0.53
N GLN A 149 25.21 18.61 0.12
CA GLN A 149 25.74 19.92 -0.29
C GLN A 149 27.25 19.92 -0.56
N ALA A 150 27.94 18.79 -0.44
CA ALA A 150 29.26 18.61 -1.03
C ALA A 150 29.13 17.67 -2.22
N PHE A 151 29.26 18.24 -3.43
CA PHE A 151 29.27 17.56 -4.74
C PHE A 151 27.89 17.30 -5.36
N ALA A 152 27.31 18.36 -5.92
CA ALA A 152 26.38 18.24 -7.05
C ALA A 152 27.07 17.44 -8.17
N GLY A 153 26.64 16.19 -8.39
CA GLY A 153 27.23 15.36 -9.44
C GLY A 153 26.72 13.94 -9.53
N ASN A 154 26.76 13.14 -8.46
CA ASN A 154 26.44 11.71 -8.53
C ASN A 154 25.58 11.29 -7.32
N THR A 155 24.34 10.89 -7.58
CA THR A 155 23.48 10.21 -6.61
C THR A 155 23.81 8.71 -6.64
N LEU A 156 23.96 8.10 -5.47
CA LEU A 156 24.34 6.70 -5.32
C LEU A 156 23.32 5.75 -5.99
N GLY A 157 23.80 4.73 -6.69
CA GLY A 157 23.00 3.72 -7.37
C GLY A 157 22.69 2.48 -6.51
N PRO A 158 21.75 1.62 -6.94
CA PRO A 158 21.41 0.35 -6.26
C PRO A 158 22.61 -0.59 -6.00
N SER A 159 23.69 -0.46 -6.79
CA SER A 159 24.92 -1.23 -6.64
C SER A 159 25.75 -0.85 -5.40
N GLU A 160 25.71 0.41 -4.96
CA GLU A 160 26.55 0.87 -3.85
C GLU A 160 25.95 0.49 -2.48
N PHE A 161 24.63 0.38 -2.39
CA PHE A 161 23.95 -0.21 -1.23
C PHE A 161 24.18 -1.72 -1.12
N ALA A 162 24.33 -2.40 -2.25
CA ALA A 162 24.67 -3.82 -2.27
C ALA A 162 26.07 -4.07 -1.69
N ASP A 163 27.01 -3.14 -1.89
CA ASP A 163 28.38 -3.19 -1.34
C ASP A 163 28.41 -3.09 0.20
N TRP A 164 27.58 -2.21 0.78
CA TRP A 164 27.46 -2.09 2.24
C TRP A 164 26.77 -3.28 2.91
N ALA A 165 25.96 -4.01 2.13
CA ALA A 165 25.25 -5.19 2.58
C ALA A 165 26.07 -6.49 2.41
N GLN A 166 27.26 -6.48 1.77
CA GLN A 166 28.10 -7.67 1.49
C GLN A 166 28.52 -8.50 2.72
N VAL A 167 28.08 -8.14 3.93
CA VAL A 167 28.23 -8.95 5.14
C VAL A 167 27.13 -10.02 5.18
N ARG A 168 27.52 -11.29 5.26
CA ARG A 168 26.60 -12.44 5.32
C ARG A 168 25.62 -12.33 6.49
N GLY A 169 24.31 -12.41 6.18
CA GLY A 169 23.23 -12.28 7.16
C GLY A 169 23.07 -10.85 7.69
N SER A 170 23.46 -9.86 6.89
CA SER A 170 23.35 -8.43 7.23
C SER A 170 22.11 -7.76 6.66
N PHE A 171 21.55 -6.86 7.45
CA PHE A 171 20.49 -5.95 7.05
C PHE A 171 20.93 -4.52 7.36
N VAL A 172 20.99 -3.65 6.34
CA VAL A 172 21.33 -2.23 6.49
C VAL A 172 20.09 -1.40 6.20
N MET A 173 19.71 -0.48 7.09
CA MET A 173 18.64 0.52 6.86
C MET A 173 19.20 1.92 7.03
N THR A 174 18.92 2.84 6.10
CA THR A 174 19.45 4.21 6.12
C THR A 174 18.36 5.28 6.03
N SER A 175 18.52 6.40 6.72
CA SER A 175 17.68 7.60 6.58
C SER A 175 17.97 8.34 5.25
N ALA A 176 16.96 8.86 4.55
CA ALA A 176 17.18 9.70 3.36
C ALA A 176 17.46 11.17 3.71
N ALA A 177 18.20 11.85 2.83
CA ALA A 177 18.75 13.18 3.08
C ALA A 177 17.67 14.28 3.06
N GLN A 178 17.26 14.78 4.24
CA GLN A 178 16.90 16.20 4.42
C GLN A 178 16.67 16.69 5.87
N ASP A 179 17.28 16.11 6.90
CA ASP A 179 17.14 16.69 8.26
C ASP A 179 17.92 18.01 8.46
N ALA A 180 18.73 18.42 7.46
CA ALA A 180 19.57 19.63 7.53
C ALA A 180 18.88 20.92 7.06
N LEU A 181 17.65 20.88 6.50
CA LEU A 181 16.96 22.08 5.99
C LEU A 181 15.73 22.49 6.80
N ALA A 182 15.22 21.64 7.68
CA ALA A 182 14.25 22.05 8.69
C ALA A 182 15.03 22.48 9.94
N GLY A 183 15.27 23.78 10.11
CA GLY A 183 15.76 24.33 11.37
C GLY A 183 14.78 24.01 12.51
N ALA A 184 14.87 22.81 13.06
CA ALA A 184 13.79 22.25 13.82
C ALA A 184 14.01 22.34 15.35
N PRO A 185 12.96 22.70 16.11
CA PRO A 185 12.99 22.77 17.57
C PRO A 185 12.84 21.38 18.23
N PHE A 186 13.47 20.32 17.68
CA PHE A 186 13.32 18.94 18.17
C PHE A 186 14.38 18.55 19.21
N ARG A 187 14.64 19.40 20.20
CA ARG A 187 15.60 19.06 21.26
C ARG A 187 15.11 17.88 22.10
N ASP A 188 13.81 17.74 22.29
CA ASP A 188 13.19 16.83 23.28
C ASP A 188 12.48 15.61 22.65
N ARG A 189 12.80 15.28 21.40
CA ARG A 189 12.17 14.16 20.66
C ARG A 189 13.18 13.45 19.75
N PRO A 190 12.97 12.16 19.44
CA PRO A 190 13.79 11.46 18.44
C PRO A 190 13.77 12.13 17.06
N THR A 191 14.77 11.83 16.24
CA THR A 191 14.78 12.16 14.80
C THR A 191 13.55 11.56 14.12
N VAL A 192 13.18 12.09 12.96
CA VAL A 192 12.01 11.61 12.20
C VAL A 192 12.12 10.11 11.89
N PHE A 193 13.27 9.67 11.39
CA PHE A 193 13.51 8.26 11.07
C PHE A 193 13.45 7.37 12.32
N THR A 194 14.17 7.73 13.39
CA THR A 194 14.18 6.92 14.62
C THR A 194 12.83 6.96 15.33
N GLY A 195 12.10 8.06 15.27
CA GLY A 195 10.73 8.18 15.77
C GLY A 195 9.78 7.22 15.05
N ALA A 196 9.89 7.09 13.72
CA ALA A 196 9.10 6.12 12.96
C ALA A 196 9.47 4.67 13.32
N LEU A 197 10.75 4.36 13.50
CA LEU A 197 11.22 3.05 13.99
C LEU A 197 10.66 2.72 15.38
N LEU A 198 10.80 3.64 16.34
CA LEU A 198 10.27 3.49 17.69
C LEU A 198 8.75 3.31 17.67
N SER A 199 8.03 4.06 16.84
CA SER A 199 6.59 3.91 16.67
C SER A 199 6.19 2.51 16.19
N VAL A 200 6.97 1.87 15.32
CA VAL A 200 6.73 0.48 14.90
C VAL A 200 7.00 -0.49 16.05
N LEU A 201 8.10 -0.30 16.78
CA LEU A 201 8.48 -1.17 17.89
C LEU A 201 7.53 -1.07 19.09
N ASP A 202 7.11 0.13 19.46
CA ASP A 202 6.28 0.39 20.64
C ASP A 202 4.81 0.04 20.44
N ASN A 203 4.27 0.28 19.24
CA ASN A 203 2.86 0.03 18.94
C ASN A 203 2.63 -1.34 18.29
N GLY A 204 3.67 -1.92 17.70
CA GLY A 204 3.53 -3.10 16.85
C GLY A 204 2.91 -2.78 15.50
N ILE A 205 2.70 -3.83 14.70
CA ILE A 205 2.11 -3.77 13.37
C ILE A 205 0.76 -4.48 13.42
N PRO A 206 -0.37 -3.76 13.27
CA PRO A 206 -1.69 -4.37 13.20
C PRO A 206 -1.76 -5.44 12.11
N ASN A 207 -2.34 -6.60 12.42
CA ASN A 207 -2.42 -7.76 11.53
C ASN A 207 -1.06 -8.32 11.04
N GLY A 208 0.06 -7.82 11.56
CA GLY A 208 1.39 -8.35 11.29
C GLY A 208 1.66 -9.65 12.07
N PRO A 209 2.71 -10.40 11.69
CA PRO A 209 3.09 -11.62 12.40
C PRO A 209 3.40 -11.34 13.89
N PRO A 210 3.26 -12.33 14.79
CA PRO A 210 3.53 -12.14 16.22
C PRO A 210 5.00 -11.84 16.52
N LEU A 211 5.89 -12.19 15.59
CA LEU A 211 7.31 -11.83 15.62
C LEU A 211 7.65 -11.09 14.32
N LEU A 212 8.42 -10.03 14.44
CA LEU A 212 8.78 -9.14 13.34
C LEU A 212 10.22 -9.40 12.90
N ASP A 213 10.39 -9.69 11.61
CA ASP A 213 11.68 -9.64 10.95
C ASP A 213 12.04 -8.23 10.49
N MET A 214 13.31 -8.02 10.17
CA MET A 214 13.81 -6.69 9.80
C MET A 214 13.22 -6.19 8.47
N ALA A 215 12.84 -7.07 7.55
CA ALA A 215 12.14 -6.69 6.32
C ALA A 215 10.73 -6.15 6.61
N THR A 216 10.01 -6.78 7.55
CA THR A 216 8.69 -6.34 8.00
C THR A 216 8.77 -5.02 8.76
N VAL A 217 9.77 -4.87 9.64
CA VAL A 217 10.03 -3.60 10.33
C VAL A 217 10.33 -2.49 9.32
N PHE A 218 11.20 -2.75 8.35
CA PHE A 218 11.51 -1.78 7.30
C PHE A 218 10.29 -1.37 6.50
N ALA A 219 9.47 -2.32 6.05
CA ALA A 219 8.26 -2.04 5.30
C ALA A 219 7.31 -1.13 6.10
N ALA A 220 7.15 -1.38 7.40
CA ALA A 220 6.32 -0.55 8.28
C ALA A 220 6.91 0.84 8.55
N VAL A 221 8.22 0.94 8.79
CA VAL A 221 8.91 2.23 8.97
C VAL A 221 8.84 3.07 7.69
N ARG A 222 9.10 2.44 6.54
CA ARG A 222 8.94 3.06 5.22
C ARG A 222 7.51 3.53 5.00
N GLY A 223 6.51 2.70 5.28
CA GLY A 223 5.10 3.06 5.13
C GLY A 223 4.72 4.29 5.96
N ARG A 224 5.19 4.38 7.20
CA ARG A 224 4.96 5.56 8.06
C ARG A 224 5.64 6.81 7.53
N LEU A 225 6.92 6.72 7.18
CA LEU A 225 7.66 7.87 6.65
C LEU A 225 7.06 8.38 5.33
N VAL A 226 6.57 7.48 4.47
CA VAL A 226 5.83 7.85 3.25
C VAL A 226 4.51 8.56 3.59
N ALA A 227 3.72 8.02 4.52
CA ALA A 227 2.44 8.60 4.92
C ALA A 227 2.58 10.03 5.49
N ASP A 228 3.67 10.29 6.21
CA ASP A 228 3.96 11.60 6.83
C ASP A 228 4.78 12.53 5.91
N ASN A 229 4.97 12.17 4.64
CA ASN A 229 5.73 12.93 3.63
C ASN A 229 7.19 13.23 4.06
N HIS A 230 7.83 12.24 4.68
CA HIS A 230 9.23 12.28 5.11
C HIS A 230 10.16 11.53 4.15
N PRO A 231 11.49 11.80 4.19
CA PRO A 231 12.45 11.11 3.34
C PRO A 231 12.40 9.59 3.49
N ILE A 232 12.36 8.88 2.36
CA ILE A 232 12.13 7.44 2.31
C ILE A 232 13.42 6.69 2.66
N PRO A 233 13.41 5.79 3.66
CA PRO A 233 14.60 5.05 4.03
C PRO A 233 14.96 4.01 2.97
N GLN A 234 16.26 3.72 2.84
CA GLN A 234 16.77 2.70 1.91
C GLN A 234 17.24 1.45 2.68
N GLN A 235 17.23 0.29 2.02
CA GLN A 235 17.72 -0.97 2.60
C GLN A 235 18.72 -1.70 1.71
N GLY A 236 19.63 -2.45 2.34
CA GLY A 236 20.48 -3.46 1.71
C GLY A 236 20.41 -4.79 2.47
N ASN A 237 20.39 -5.92 1.76
CA ASN A 237 20.21 -7.26 2.36
C ASN A 237 21.07 -8.31 1.63
N GLN A 238 21.72 -9.19 2.38
CA GLN A 238 22.44 -10.37 1.87
C GLN A 238 22.12 -11.63 2.70
N ASP A 239 22.10 -12.80 2.07
CA ASP A 239 21.94 -14.12 2.73
C ASP A 239 20.80 -14.19 3.77
N MET A 240 19.56 -13.92 3.33
CA MET A 240 18.34 -13.94 4.17
C MET A 240 18.40 -13.01 5.40
N GLY A 241 19.32 -12.03 5.47
CA GLY A 241 19.48 -11.11 6.60
C GLY A 241 18.19 -10.37 6.98
N GLY A 242 17.39 -9.98 5.98
CA GLY A 242 16.06 -9.39 6.19
C GLY A 242 15.05 -10.30 6.88
N SER A 243 15.28 -11.62 6.92
CA SER A 243 14.48 -12.60 7.67
C SER A 243 14.92 -12.77 9.12
N SER A 244 15.84 -11.94 9.63
CA SER A 244 16.21 -11.96 11.06
C SER A 244 15.04 -11.47 11.90
N ILE A 245 14.39 -12.39 12.61
CA ILE A 245 13.26 -12.14 13.50
C ILE A 245 13.78 -11.63 14.86
N ILE A 246 13.79 -10.32 15.07
CA ILE A 246 14.39 -9.70 16.27
C ILE A 246 13.30 -9.33 17.28
N PHE A 247 12.19 -8.76 16.83
CA PHE A 247 11.22 -8.13 17.71
C PHE A 247 9.95 -8.94 17.86
N ARG A 248 9.32 -8.87 19.02
CA ARG A 248 7.93 -9.24 19.20
C ARG A 248 7.06 -8.13 18.66
N ASN A 249 5.99 -8.52 17.98
CA ASN A 249 4.97 -7.58 17.62
C ASN A 249 4.13 -7.27 18.87
N ARG A 250 4.35 -6.10 19.47
CA ARG A 250 3.62 -5.67 20.69
C ARG A 250 2.11 -5.65 20.50
N TRP A 251 1.62 -5.57 19.26
CA TRP A 251 0.21 -5.74 18.93
C TRP A 251 -0.37 -7.06 19.48
N HIS A 252 0.43 -8.13 19.60
CA HIS A 252 0.01 -9.44 20.10
C HIS A 252 0.25 -9.64 21.61
N GLY A 253 0.96 -8.73 22.29
CA GLY A 253 1.49 -8.95 23.64
C GLY A 253 1.23 -7.84 24.65
N ALA A 254 0.58 -6.74 24.28
CA ALA A 254 0.18 -5.72 25.24
C ALA A 254 -0.95 -6.27 26.14
N PRO A 255 -0.82 -6.25 27.49
CA PRO A 255 -2.00 -6.35 28.34
C PRO A 255 -2.91 -5.20 27.94
N ALA A 256 -4.19 -5.52 27.70
CA ALA A 256 -5.22 -4.57 27.28
C ALA A 256 -5.04 -3.25 28.02
N ARG A 257 -4.40 -2.28 27.36
CA ARG A 257 -4.40 -0.91 27.82
C ARG A 257 -5.87 -0.53 27.76
N ALA A 258 -6.42 -0.08 28.88
CA ALA A 258 -7.84 0.15 29.06
C ALA A 258 -8.38 1.20 28.06
N ASP A 259 -8.64 0.74 26.85
CA ASP A 259 -9.65 1.21 25.91
C ASP A 259 -10.64 0.06 25.76
N THR A 260 -11.34 -0.23 26.87
CA THR A 260 -12.35 -1.29 27.04
C THR A 260 -13.61 -1.10 26.18
N ALA A 261 -13.51 -0.41 25.04
CA ALA A 261 -14.64 -0.18 24.12
C ALA A 261 -14.38 -0.64 22.67
N LEU A 262 -13.13 -0.75 22.21
CA LEU A 262 -12.84 -0.99 20.77
C LEU A 262 -12.47 -2.45 20.43
N ASP A 263 -11.65 -3.12 21.24
CA ASP A 263 -11.26 -4.52 20.96
C ASP A 263 -12.36 -5.54 21.28
N ALA A 264 -13.23 -5.24 22.24
CA ALA A 264 -14.46 -5.99 22.40
C ALA A 264 -15.29 -5.90 21.11
N SER A 265 -15.40 -4.71 20.51
CA SER A 265 -16.25 -4.46 19.34
C SER A 265 -15.81 -5.18 18.07
N SER A 266 -14.51 -5.28 17.74
CA SER A 266 -14.08 -5.90 16.47
C SER A 266 -14.24 -7.43 16.47
N ALA A 267 -13.96 -8.09 17.61
CA ALA A 267 -14.22 -9.51 17.80
C ALA A 267 -15.72 -9.81 17.87
N ASP A 268 -16.49 -8.91 18.49
CA ASP A 268 -17.95 -8.96 18.53
C ASP A 268 -18.62 -8.74 17.18
N LEU A 269 -18.02 -7.93 16.30
CA LEU A 269 -18.55 -7.61 14.98
C LEU A 269 -18.22 -8.68 13.93
N ASN A 270 -17.28 -9.59 14.19
CA ASN A 270 -16.97 -10.68 13.27
C ASN A 270 -18.20 -11.56 13.01
N GLY A 271 -18.61 -11.64 11.73
CA GLY A 271 -19.79 -12.41 11.31
C GLY A 271 -21.13 -11.79 11.72
N TRP A 272 -21.14 -10.57 12.28
CA TRP A 272 -22.39 -9.93 12.66
C TRP A 272 -23.11 -9.39 11.43
N GLY A 273 -24.19 -10.06 11.03
CA GLY A 273 -25.29 -9.55 10.18
C GLY A 273 -24.92 -9.18 8.74
N VAL A 274 -23.66 -8.86 8.49
CA VAL A 274 -23.07 -8.50 7.22
C VAL A 274 -22.56 -9.80 6.60
N PRO A 275 -23.22 -10.31 5.53
CA PRO A 275 -22.72 -11.49 4.84
C PRO A 275 -21.31 -11.24 4.35
N ASP A 276 -20.56 -12.31 4.12
CA ASP A 276 -19.25 -12.23 3.51
C ASP A 276 -19.37 -12.54 1.99
N PRO A 277 -19.45 -11.53 1.11
CA PRO A 277 -19.40 -11.71 -0.33
C PRO A 277 -18.18 -12.49 -0.86
N ALA A 278 -17.11 -12.58 -0.05
CA ALA A 278 -15.90 -13.33 -0.34
C ALA A 278 -15.91 -14.74 0.29
N GLU A 279 -17.01 -15.18 0.90
CA GLU A 279 -17.12 -16.56 1.41
C GLU A 279 -16.90 -17.58 0.27
N GLY A 280 -16.09 -18.60 0.55
CA GLY A 280 -15.66 -19.60 -0.44
C GLY A 280 -14.67 -19.08 -1.48
N TRP A 281 -14.30 -17.80 -1.45
CA TRP A 281 -13.25 -17.25 -2.30
C TRP A 281 -11.88 -17.59 -1.72
N LYS A 282 -11.01 -18.23 -2.51
CA LYS A 282 -9.68 -18.64 -2.04
C LYS A 282 -8.77 -17.47 -1.65
N TRP A 283 -9.02 -16.25 -2.16
CA TRP A 283 -8.30 -15.02 -1.80
C TRP A 283 -8.93 -14.23 -0.64
N GLN A 284 -9.78 -14.86 0.18
CA GLN A 284 -10.47 -14.17 1.27
C GLN A 284 -9.53 -13.43 2.24
N ALA A 285 -8.28 -13.88 2.38
CA ALA A 285 -7.27 -13.19 3.19
C ALA A 285 -6.82 -11.84 2.59
N ASP A 286 -6.74 -11.75 1.26
CA ASP A 286 -6.31 -10.57 0.49
C ASP A 286 -7.49 -9.68 0.04
N ALA A 287 -8.71 -10.18 0.24
CA ALA A 287 -9.94 -9.46 -0.02
C ALA A 287 -9.97 -8.13 0.74
N PHE A 288 -10.43 -7.07 0.07
CA PHE A 288 -10.65 -5.77 0.67
C PHE A 288 -11.57 -5.87 1.90
N ARG A 289 -11.20 -5.19 2.98
CA ARG A 289 -11.92 -5.19 4.25
C ARG A 289 -12.28 -3.77 4.66
N TRP A 290 -13.50 -3.62 5.18
CA TRP A 290 -13.93 -2.42 5.88
C TRP A 290 -14.69 -2.84 7.14
N GLY A 291 -14.00 -2.83 8.29
CA GLY A 291 -14.54 -3.37 9.53
C GLY A 291 -14.93 -4.85 9.38
N PRO A 292 -16.18 -5.24 9.68
CA PRO A 292 -16.66 -6.62 9.50
C PRO A 292 -16.98 -6.97 8.04
N PHE A 293 -17.11 -5.99 7.14
CA PHE A 293 -17.44 -6.24 5.73
C PHE A 293 -16.20 -6.67 4.92
N ARG A 294 -16.43 -7.60 4.00
CA ARG A 294 -15.44 -8.07 3.01
C ARG A 294 -16.00 -7.87 1.61
N ALA A 295 -15.25 -7.19 0.74
CA ALA A 295 -15.56 -7.15 -0.67
C ALA A 295 -14.75 -8.22 -1.41
N PRO A 296 -15.30 -8.88 -2.44
CA PRO A 296 -14.58 -9.86 -3.23
C PRO A 296 -13.70 -9.17 -4.29
N LEU A 297 -12.82 -8.28 -3.81
CA LEU A 297 -11.97 -7.36 -4.55
C LEU A 297 -10.58 -7.32 -3.92
N ILE A 298 -9.53 -7.24 -4.74
CA ILE A 298 -8.15 -7.01 -4.29
C ILE A 298 -7.72 -5.63 -4.78
N ILE A 299 -7.02 -4.89 -3.91
CA ILE A 299 -6.34 -3.65 -4.30
C ILE A 299 -4.93 -4.01 -4.78
N VAL A 300 -4.64 -3.69 -6.03
CA VAL A 300 -3.37 -4.00 -6.71
C VAL A 300 -2.34 -2.88 -6.50
N GLU A 301 -2.78 -1.62 -6.55
CA GLU A 301 -1.97 -0.46 -6.18
C GLU A 301 -2.88 0.65 -5.64
N GLY A 302 -2.33 1.47 -4.73
CA GLY A 302 -3.04 2.54 -4.04
C GLY A 302 -3.64 2.10 -2.70
N ASP A 303 -3.86 3.06 -1.82
CA ASP A 303 -4.41 2.83 -0.48
C ASP A 303 -5.36 3.96 -0.03
N GLY A 304 -5.64 4.90 -0.93
CA GLY A 304 -6.46 6.07 -0.67
C GLY A 304 -5.75 7.21 0.06
N THR A 305 -4.51 7.04 0.53
CA THR A 305 -3.76 8.12 1.22
C THR A 305 -3.09 9.08 0.24
N SER A 306 -2.72 8.58 -0.94
CA SER A 306 -2.03 9.33 -1.99
C SER A 306 -2.71 9.15 -3.34
N VAL A 307 -2.60 10.16 -4.20
CA VAL A 307 -3.16 10.13 -5.57
C VAL A 307 -2.18 9.45 -6.52
N ILE A 308 -2.70 8.56 -7.37
CA ILE A 308 -1.96 8.05 -8.53
C ILE A 308 -2.11 9.08 -9.66
N GLY A 309 -1.07 9.84 -9.93
CA GLY A 309 -1.10 10.93 -10.92
C GLY A 309 -1.47 10.45 -12.32
N GLU A 310 -2.14 11.31 -13.10
CA GLU A 310 -2.54 11.01 -14.49
C GLU A 310 -1.32 10.61 -15.35
N ASP A 311 -0.22 11.36 -15.26
CA ASP A 311 1.03 11.07 -15.98
C ASP A 311 1.74 9.79 -15.47
N SER A 312 1.34 9.30 -14.31
CA SER A 312 1.88 8.08 -13.71
C SER A 312 1.10 6.83 -14.10
N VAL A 313 0.03 6.95 -14.89
CA VAL A 313 -0.70 5.80 -15.45
C VAL A 313 -0.42 5.71 -16.94
N ARG A 314 0.16 4.59 -17.38
CA ARG A 314 0.46 4.32 -18.78
C ARG A 314 -0.34 3.12 -19.27
N LEU A 315 -1.23 3.34 -20.23
CA LEU A 315 -1.86 2.26 -20.99
C LEU A 315 -1.01 1.98 -22.24
N ILE A 316 -0.66 0.72 -22.47
CA ILE A 316 0.14 0.30 -23.63
C ILE A 316 -0.70 -0.70 -24.42
N VAL A 317 -1.16 -0.32 -25.60
CA VAL A 317 -1.98 -1.18 -26.46
C VAL A 317 -1.09 -2.00 -27.38
N GLN A 318 -1.26 -3.31 -27.37
CA GLN A 318 -0.61 -4.25 -28.29
C GLN A 318 -1.45 -4.40 -29.57
N ASP A 319 -0.81 -4.75 -30.68
CA ASP A 319 -1.49 -4.91 -31.96
C ASP A 319 -2.18 -6.27 -32.10
N ASP A 320 -1.66 -7.31 -31.42
CA ASP A 320 -2.20 -8.66 -31.48
C ASP A 320 -3.40 -8.82 -30.52
N PRO A 321 -4.54 -9.36 -30.99
CA PRO A 321 -5.73 -9.57 -30.17
C PRO A 321 -5.53 -10.70 -29.14
N ILE A 322 -6.48 -10.84 -28.22
CA ILE A 322 -6.56 -12.03 -27.37
C ILE A 322 -6.81 -13.29 -28.21
N GLU A 323 -6.30 -14.42 -27.73
CA GLU A 323 -6.62 -15.75 -28.26
C GLU A 323 -7.48 -16.49 -27.24
N LEU A 324 -8.64 -16.98 -27.68
CA LEU A 324 -9.50 -17.82 -26.85
C LEU A 324 -9.12 -19.28 -27.02
N PRO A 325 -9.06 -20.07 -25.93
CA PRO A 325 -9.08 -21.53 -26.00
C PRO A 325 -10.28 -22.02 -26.81
N ASP A 326 -10.15 -23.16 -27.48
CA ASP A 326 -11.18 -23.72 -28.37
C ASP A 326 -12.55 -23.81 -27.70
N GLU A 327 -12.61 -24.25 -26.44
CA GLU A 327 -13.87 -24.39 -25.70
C GLU A 327 -14.57 -23.03 -25.46
N LEU A 328 -13.79 -21.97 -25.21
CA LEU A 328 -14.32 -20.62 -25.03
C LEU A 328 -14.65 -19.96 -26.38
N ALA A 329 -13.92 -20.29 -27.44
CA ALA A 329 -14.22 -19.86 -28.79
C ALA A 329 -15.57 -20.43 -29.28
N GLU A 330 -15.88 -21.68 -28.94
CA GLU A 330 -17.19 -22.29 -29.19
C GLU A 330 -18.32 -21.55 -28.48
N TRP A 331 -18.16 -21.22 -27.19
CA TRP A 331 -19.16 -20.45 -26.44
C TRP A 331 -19.32 -19.03 -26.99
N ARG A 332 -18.23 -18.39 -27.44
CA ARG A 332 -18.31 -17.09 -28.14
C ARG A 332 -19.12 -17.20 -29.43
N ALA A 333 -18.90 -18.24 -30.23
CA ALA A 333 -19.65 -18.47 -31.46
C ALA A 333 -21.13 -18.79 -31.19
N GLU A 334 -21.44 -19.49 -30.09
CA GLU A 334 -22.80 -19.70 -29.59
C GLU A 334 -23.49 -18.36 -29.28
N ILE A 335 -22.84 -17.49 -28.51
CA ILE A 335 -23.34 -16.14 -28.18
C ILE A 335 -23.57 -15.33 -29.46
N GLU A 336 -22.61 -15.32 -30.38
CA GLU A 336 -22.72 -14.57 -31.63
C GLU A 336 -23.90 -15.03 -32.48
N ARG A 337 -24.18 -16.33 -32.51
CA ARG A 337 -25.37 -16.89 -33.18
C ARG A 337 -26.65 -16.46 -32.47
N ASP A 338 -26.74 -16.60 -31.15
CA ASP A 338 -27.93 -16.19 -30.37
C ASP A 338 -28.25 -14.70 -30.56
N GLN A 339 -27.25 -13.83 -30.47
CA GLN A 339 -27.45 -12.38 -30.63
C GLN A 339 -27.87 -12.01 -32.06
N ARG A 340 -27.34 -12.71 -33.08
CA ARG A 340 -27.78 -12.52 -34.48
C ARG A 340 -29.23 -12.95 -34.66
N GLU A 341 -29.62 -14.10 -34.13
CA GLU A 341 -31.00 -14.60 -34.22
C GLU A 341 -31.99 -13.67 -33.50
N ARG A 342 -31.64 -13.16 -32.31
CA ARG A 342 -32.43 -12.12 -31.61
C ARG A 342 -32.63 -10.89 -32.47
N ARG A 343 -31.55 -10.37 -33.08
CA ARG A 343 -31.61 -9.23 -33.99
C ARG A 343 -32.52 -9.49 -35.19
N GLU A 344 -32.46 -10.67 -35.79
CA GLU A 344 -33.31 -11.06 -36.93
C GLU A 344 -34.79 -11.18 -36.54
N ARG A 345 -35.08 -11.59 -35.30
CA ARG A 345 -36.45 -11.62 -34.74
C ARG A 345 -36.96 -10.24 -34.31
N GLY A 346 -36.09 -9.23 -34.21
CA GLY A 346 -36.41 -7.90 -33.69
C GLY A 346 -36.48 -7.84 -32.16
N ASP A 347 -35.91 -8.82 -31.47
CA ASP A 347 -35.76 -8.82 -30.01
C ASP A 347 -34.63 -7.86 -29.57
N ASP A 348 -34.63 -7.47 -28.29
CA ASP A 348 -33.48 -6.79 -27.69
C ASP A 348 -32.23 -7.68 -27.76
N PHE A 349 -31.15 -7.11 -28.29
CA PHE A 349 -29.87 -7.79 -28.48
C PHE A 349 -28.71 -6.88 -28.10
N PHE A 350 -27.58 -7.49 -27.78
CA PHE A 350 -26.35 -6.78 -27.50
C PHE A 350 -25.48 -6.67 -28.75
N TRP A 351 -24.94 -5.48 -29.00
CA TRP A 351 -23.95 -5.27 -30.04
C TRP A 351 -22.56 -5.78 -29.61
N ASN A 352 -21.82 -6.42 -30.52
CA ASN A 352 -20.44 -6.81 -30.26
C ASN A 352 -19.48 -5.60 -30.36
N GLY A 353 -19.39 -4.82 -29.30
CA GLY A 353 -18.49 -3.67 -29.21
C GLY A 353 -17.02 -4.07 -29.02
N ASN A 354 -16.10 -3.27 -29.55
CA ASN A 354 -14.67 -3.49 -29.37
C ASN A 354 -14.24 -3.15 -27.94
N ARG A 355 -13.41 -4.01 -27.35
CA ARG A 355 -12.93 -3.88 -25.97
C ARG A 355 -11.43 -4.04 -25.86
N TYR A 356 -10.94 -3.84 -24.65
CA TYR A 356 -9.59 -4.20 -24.24
C TYR A 356 -9.62 -5.30 -23.20
N ALA A 357 -8.62 -6.16 -23.28
CA ALA A 357 -8.26 -7.09 -22.23
C ALA A 357 -6.92 -6.70 -21.62
N ILE A 358 -6.77 -6.84 -20.30
CA ILE A 358 -5.49 -6.58 -19.65
C ILE A 358 -4.61 -7.83 -19.77
N ASP A 359 -3.47 -7.70 -20.43
CA ASP A 359 -2.47 -8.77 -20.54
C ASP A 359 -1.49 -8.74 -19.36
N LYS A 360 -1.08 -7.54 -18.95
CA LYS A 360 -0.10 -7.40 -17.89
C LYS A 360 -0.26 -6.11 -17.13
N VAL A 361 -0.11 -6.19 -15.81
CA VAL A 361 0.01 -5.04 -14.92
C VAL A 361 1.42 -5.00 -14.35
N SER A 362 2.05 -3.84 -14.39
CA SER A 362 3.33 -3.59 -13.74
C SER A 362 3.25 -2.29 -12.97
N VAL A 363 3.66 -2.34 -11.71
CA VAL A 363 3.75 -1.18 -10.85
C VAL A 363 5.22 -0.92 -10.57
N SER A 364 5.69 0.27 -10.94
CA SER A 364 6.99 0.84 -10.59
C SER A 364 6.79 2.10 -9.76
N ARG A 365 7.87 2.78 -9.39
CA ARG A 365 7.81 4.06 -8.69
C ARG A 365 8.78 5.05 -9.34
N HIS A 366 8.36 6.30 -9.45
CA HIS A 366 9.18 7.35 -10.05
C HIS A 366 10.46 7.55 -9.20
N PRO A 367 11.67 7.57 -9.78
CA PRO A 367 12.92 7.47 -9.02
C PRO A 367 13.17 8.57 -7.99
N THR A 368 12.54 9.74 -8.14
CA THR A 368 12.78 10.91 -7.25
C THR A 368 11.60 11.26 -6.36
N THR A 369 10.37 10.94 -6.78
CA THR A 369 9.14 11.26 -6.04
C THR A 369 8.51 10.03 -5.41
N GLU A 370 8.95 8.83 -5.82
CA GLU A 370 8.45 7.52 -5.37
C GLU A 370 6.93 7.33 -5.52
N SER A 371 6.32 8.24 -6.29
CA SER A 371 4.93 8.16 -6.73
C SER A 371 4.75 6.92 -7.60
N PRO A 372 3.65 6.17 -7.41
CA PRO A 372 3.42 4.95 -8.15
C PRO A 372 3.29 5.24 -9.64
N GLU A 373 4.04 4.49 -10.45
CA GLU A 373 3.89 4.44 -11.90
C GLU A 373 3.21 3.11 -12.26
N VAL A 374 1.95 3.19 -12.70
CA VAL A 374 1.16 2.03 -13.09
C VAL A 374 1.20 1.91 -14.61
N SER A 375 1.71 0.78 -15.11
CA SER A 375 1.66 0.45 -16.52
C SER A 375 0.76 -0.77 -16.76
N LEU A 376 -0.23 -0.62 -17.62
CA LEU A 376 -1.20 -1.64 -18.01
C LEU A 376 -1.03 -1.95 -19.50
N ARG A 377 -0.66 -3.18 -19.83
CA ARG A 377 -0.64 -3.66 -21.22
C ARG A 377 -1.99 -4.20 -21.59
N LEU A 378 -2.51 -3.75 -22.72
CA LEU A 378 -3.84 -4.05 -23.22
C LEU A 378 -3.76 -4.78 -24.55
N LYS A 379 -4.57 -5.82 -24.73
CA LYS A 379 -4.80 -6.48 -26.02
C LYS A 379 -6.20 -6.17 -26.54
N PRO A 380 -6.41 -6.05 -27.86
CA PRO A 380 -7.74 -5.99 -28.45
C PRO A 380 -8.58 -7.22 -28.06
N SER A 381 -9.83 -6.98 -27.66
CA SER A 381 -10.85 -7.98 -27.34
C SER A 381 -12.22 -7.46 -27.81
N ASP A 382 -13.28 -8.20 -27.53
CA ASP A 382 -14.66 -7.84 -27.90
C ASP A 382 -15.67 -8.26 -26.83
N TYR A 383 -16.88 -7.71 -26.91
CA TYR A 383 -17.91 -7.95 -25.90
C TYR A 383 -18.38 -9.40 -25.84
N TYR A 384 -18.45 -10.10 -26.97
CA TYR A 384 -18.88 -11.50 -26.98
C TYR A 384 -17.83 -12.42 -26.34
N SER A 385 -16.55 -12.14 -26.54
CA SER A 385 -15.44 -12.80 -25.85
C SER A 385 -15.54 -12.58 -24.34
N PHE A 386 -15.84 -11.36 -23.90
CA PHE A 386 -16.13 -11.06 -22.50
C PHE A 386 -17.32 -11.89 -21.98
N LEU A 387 -18.45 -11.94 -22.69
CA LEU A 387 -19.62 -12.73 -22.29
C LEU A 387 -19.33 -14.24 -22.21
N ALA A 388 -18.50 -14.77 -23.10
CA ALA A 388 -18.08 -16.18 -23.08
C ALA A 388 -17.25 -16.46 -21.82
N VAL A 389 -16.26 -15.62 -21.54
CA VAL A 389 -15.33 -15.77 -20.41
C VAL A 389 -16.02 -15.60 -19.05
N GLN A 390 -16.98 -14.68 -18.95
CA GLN A 390 -17.68 -14.38 -17.69
C GLN A 390 -18.56 -15.54 -17.17
N GLN A 391 -18.76 -16.59 -17.97
CA GLN A 391 -19.39 -17.85 -17.57
C GLN A 391 -18.41 -18.72 -16.75
N HIS A 392 -17.78 -18.15 -15.73
CA HIS A 392 -16.69 -18.73 -14.95
C HIS A 392 -16.97 -20.11 -14.34
N ASP A 393 -18.24 -20.37 -14.07
CA ASP A 393 -18.73 -21.57 -13.38
C ASP A 393 -19.50 -22.52 -14.32
N ARG A 394 -19.60 -22.20 -15.62
CA ARG A 394 -20.09 -23.13 -16.63
C ARG A 394 -19.05 -24.22 -16.83
N GLU A 395 -19.50 -25.47 -16.84
CA GLU A 395 -18.62 -26.62 -17.03
C GLU A 395 -18.26 -26.79 -18.52
N PHE A 396 -17.00 -27.08 -18.77
CA PHE A 396 -16.53 -27.65 -20.02
C PHE A 396 -16.92 -29.13 -20.10
N ALA A 397 -16.73 -29.74 -21.28
CA ALA A 397 -17.09 -31.14 -21.52
C ALA A 397 -16.36 -32.15 -20.61
N ASP A 398 -15.21 -31.77 -20.05
CA ASP A 398 -14.44 -32.61 -19.12
C ASP A 398 -14.80 -32.37 -17.63
N GLY A 399 -15.81 -31.55 -17.35
CA GLY A 399 -16.28 -31.23 -16.00
C GLY A 399 -15.45 -30.17 -15.27
N THR A 400 -14.41 -29.60 -15.89
CA THR A 400 -13.70 -28.45 -15.34
C THR A 400 -14.38 -27.13 -15.73
N THR A 401 -14.03 -26.02 -15.09
CA THR A 401 -14.62 -24.69 -15.38
C THR A 401 -13.54 -23.67 -15.76
N PRO A 402 -13.89 -22.55 -16.42
CA PRO A 402 -12.93 -21.47 -16.65
C PRO A 402 -12.26 -20.99 -15.35
N ARG A 403 -13.03 -20.92 -14.25
CA ARG A 403 -12.49 -20.57 -12.92
C ARG A 403 -11.43 -21.56 -12.46
N SER A 404 -11.67 -22.87 -12.57
CA SER A 404 -10.71 -23.86 -12.09
C SER A 404 -9.46 -23.98 -12.95
N ARG A 405 -9.56 -23.69 -14.26
CA ARG A 405 -8.44 -23.81 -15.21
C ARG A 405 -7.57 -22.57 -15.29
N TYR A 406 -8.16 -21.37 -15.24
CA TYR A 406 -7.47 -20.14 -15.65
C TYR A 406 -7.37 -19.06 -14.56
N LEU A 407 -8.04 -19.21 -13.41
CA LEU A 407 -7.89 -18.30 -12.28
C LEU A 407 -7.06 -18.99 -11.19
N ASP A 408 -5.79 -18.58 -11.05
CA ASP A 408 -4.89 -19.12 -10.02
C ASP A 408 -5.24 -18.54 -8.63
N PRO A 409 -5.66 -19.37 -7.67
CA PRO A 409 -6.02 -18.94 -6.33
C PRO A 409 -4.87 -18.40 -5.47
N TYR A 410 -3.67 -18.24 -5.99
CA TYR A 410 -2.56 -17.55 -5.32
C TYR A 410 -1.97 -16.41 -6.14
N ARG A 411 -2.43 -16.21 -7.39
CA ARG A 411 -1.88 -15.22 -8.32
C ARG A 411 -3.00 -14.49 -9.09
N PRO A 412 -3.83 -13.70 -8.38
CA PRO A 412 -5.04 -13.06 -8.94
C PRO A 412 -4.81 -12.12 -10.12
N VAL A 413 -3.60 -11.60 -10.22
CA VAL A 413 -3.17 -10.65 -11.26
C VAL A 413 -2.41 -11.33 -12.41
N ASP A 414 -2.00 -12.59 -12.25
CA ASP A 414 -1.29 -13.35 -13.28
C ASP A 414 -2.23 -14.38 -13.90
N VAL A 415 -3.12 -13.88 -14.75
CA VAL A 415 -4.09 -14.69 -15.49
C VAL A 415 -3.93 -14.46 -16.99
N PRO A 416 -4.34 -15.41 -17.84
CA PRO A 416 -4.33 -15.19 -19.29
C PRO A 416 -5.17 -13.97 -19.68
N ALA A 417 -4.68 -13.16 -20.63
CA ALA A 417 -5.31 -11.90 -21.01
C ALA A 417 -6.82 -12.02 -21.30
N PHE A 418 -7.26 -13.11 -21.95
CA PHE A 418 -8.67 -13.31 -22.26
C PHE A 418 -9.58 -13.32 -21.01
N MET A 419 -9.06 -13.73 -19.85
CA MET A 419 -9.77 -13.71 -18.56
C MET A 419 -10.00 -12.28 -18.03
N SER A 420 -9.18 -11.31 -18.45
CA SER A 420 -9.21 -9.91 -18.01
C SER A 420 -9.83 -8.97 -19.04
N SER A 421 -10.90 -9.39 -19.74
CA SER A 421 -11.54 -8.63 -20.84
C SER A 421 -12.43 -7.46 -20.39
N SER A 422 -12.12 -6.84 -19.26
CA SER A 422 -12.84 -5.66 -18.75
C SER A 422 -11.97 -4.79 -17.85
N LEU A 423 -11.97 -3.49 -18.12
CA LEU A 423 -11.40 -2.44 -17.28
C LEU A 423 -12.40 -1.29 -17.20
N GLY A 424 -12.80 -0.92 -15.99
CA GLY A 424 -13.73 0.18 -15.76
C GLY A 424 -13.22 1.18 -14.72
N THR A 425 -13.79 2.37 -14.71
CA THR A 425 -13.60 3.40 -13.71
C THR A 425 -14.82 3.45 -12.80
N ASN A 426 -14.58 3.63 -11.49
CA ASN A 426 -15.63 3.78 -10.48
C ASN A 426 -15.31 5.06 -9.73
N ILE A 427 -16.25 6.00 -9.67
CA ILE A 427 -16.00 7.33 -9.13
C ILE A 427 -16.90 7.58 -7.92
N ALA A 428 -16.31 7.94 -6.77
CA ALA A 428 -17.01 8.53 -5.63
C ALA A 428 -17.06 10.06 -5.80
N VAL A 429 -18.26 10.64 -5.86
CA VAL A 429 -18.46 12.08 -6.06
C VAL A 429 -18.90 12.74 -4.77
N VAL A 430 -18.15 13.77 -4.36
CA VAL A 430 -18.43 14.60 -3.19
C VAL A 430 -18.80 16.00 -3.65
N THR A 431 -20.01 16.43 -3.31
CA THR A 431 -20.56 17.76 -3.60
C THR A 431 -19.86 18.87 -2.81
N ALA A 432 -20.02 20.13 -3.23
CA ALA A 432 -19.35 21.27 -2.62
C ALA A 432 -19.76 21.51 -1.15
N ASP A 433 -20.97 21.11 -0.78
CA ASP A 433 -21.53 21.14 0.58
C ASP A 433 -21.34 19.82 1.35
N ASN A 434 -20.31 19.06 0.99
CA ASN A 434 -19.84 17.86 1.70
C ASN A 434 -20.88 16.72 1.77
N LYS A 435 -21.59 16.45 0.66
CA LYS A 435 -22.42 15.24 0.50
C LYS A 435 -21.80 14.27 -0.51
N MET A 436 -21.70 12.99 -0.14
CA MET A 436 -21.39 11.87 -1.04
C MET A 436 -22.61 11.49 -1.86
N ILE A 437 -22.43 11.27 -3.15
CA ILE A 437 -23.49 10.77 -4.05
C ILE A 437 -23.39 9.24 -4.15
N PHE A 438 -24.49 8.54 -3.98
CA PHE A 438 -24.62 7.10 -4.24
C PHE A 438 -25.63 6.88 -5.35
N SER A 439 -25.28 6.06 -6.34
CA SER A 439 -26.15 5.76 -7.47
C SER A 439 -26.71 4.36 -7.33
N ARG A 440 -28.01 4.19 -7.58
CA ARG A 440 -28.66 2.89 -7.60
C ARG A 440 -29.00 2.49 -9.03
N ARG A 441 -28.56 1.30 -9.44
CA ARG A 441 -28.82 0.78 -10.80
C ARG A 441 -30.30 0.52 -11.00
N SER A 442 -30.75 0.75 -12.23
CA SER A 442 -32.12 0.45 -12.62
C SER A 442 -32.44 -1.04 -12.47
N GLN A 443 -33.72 -1.39 -12.32
CA GLN A 443 -34.14 -2.79 -12.39
C GLN A 443 -33.96 -3.39 -13.80
N ASN A 444 -33.80 -2.54 -14.82
CA ASN A 444 -33.80 -2.95 -16.24
C ASN A 444 -32.40 -3.09 -16.87
N VAL A 445 -31.32 -3.03 -16.07
CA VAL A 445 -29.95 -3.18 -16.59
C VAL A 445 -29.49 -4.66 -16.62
N GLY A 446 -28.62 -5.00 -17.58
CA GLY A 446 -28.13 -6.37 -17.79
C GLY A 446 -27.18 -6.93 -16.72
N SER A 447 -26.72 -6.11 -15.77
CA SER A 447 -25.84 -6.53 -14.67
C SER A 447 -26.25 -5.89 -13.33
N HIS A 448 -26.44 -6.74 -12.31
CA HIS A 448 -26.77 -6.38 -10.91
C HIS A 448 -27.92 -5.35 -10.76
N PRO A 449 -29.14 -5.67 -11.25
CA PRO A 449 -30.29 -4.77 -11.15
C PRO A 449 -30.63 -4.44 -9.69
N GLY A 450 -30.96 -3.17 -9.42
CA GLY A 450 -31.35 -2.68 -8.10
C GLY A 450 -30.22 -2.57 -7.05
N HIS A 451 -28.98 -2.98 -7.36
CA HIS A 451 -27.81 -2.77 -6.51
C HIS A 451 -27.40 -1.29 -6.50
N TRP A 452 -26.87 -0.86 -5.35
CA TRP A 452 -26.13 0.38 -5.20
C TRP A 452 -24.72 0.25 -5.78
N ASN A 453 -24.26 1.32 -6.40
CA ASN A 453 -22.96 1.40 -7.07
C ASN A 453 -22.22 2.68 -6.66
N SER A 454 -21.00 2.84 -7.18
CA SER A 454 -20.28 4.13 -7.16
C SER A 454 -21.12 5.25 -7.77
N SER A 455 -20.79 6.51 -7.46
CA SER A 455 -21.55 7.67 -7.93
C SER A 455 -21.62 7.75 -9.45
N ALA A 456 -20.51 7.41 -10.11
CA ALA A 456 -20.49 7.15 -11.54
C ALA A 456 -19.62 5.95 -11.87
N ASN A 457 -19.99 5.18 -12.88
CA ASN A 457 -19.22 4.06 -13.39
C ASN A 457 -19.02 4.21 -14.90
N GLU A 458 -17.86 3.82 -15.42
CA GLU A 458 -17.64 3.87 -16.87
C GLU A 458 -16.65 2.81 -17.33
N ALA A 459 -16.99 2.09 -18.39
CA ALA A 459 -16.12 1.07 -18.96
C ALA A 459 -15.17 1.69 -20.00
N LEU A 460 -13.92 1.23 -20.02
CA LEU A 460 -13.00 1.56 -21.09
C LEU A 460 -13.52 0.94 -22.41
N SER A 461 -13.69 1.79 -23.42
CA SER A 461 -14.21 1.43 -24.73
C SER A 461 -13.16 1.67 -25.81
N ARG A 462 -12.88 0.65 -26.63
CA ARG A 462 -11.92 0.81 -27.73
C ARG A 462 -12.48 1.69 -28.84
N ASP A 463 -13.78 1.69 -29.06
CA ASP A 463 -14.43 2.49 -30.11
C ASP A 463 -14.45 3.99 -29.79
N ILE A 464 -14.44 4.34 -28.49
CA ILE A 464 -14.57 5.73 -28.02
C ILE A 464 -13.23 6.29 -27.54
N ASP A 465 -12.47 5.52 -26.76
CA ASP A 465 -11.32 6.03 -26.02
C ASP A 465 -9.98 5.86 -26.78
N SER A 466 -10.01 5.23 -27.96
CA SER A 466 -8.84 5.17 -28.87
C SER A 466 -8.71 6.45 -29.69
N GLN A 467 -8.06 7.48 -29.16
CA GLN A 467 -7.85 8.72 -29.91
C GLN A 467 -6.75 8.58 -30.96
N ALA A 468 -7.12 8.49 -32.24
CA ALA A 468 -6.25 8.76 -33.40
C ALA A 468 -4.81 8.16 -33.34
N ARG A 469 -4.68 6.90 -32.90
CA ARG A 469 -3.45 6.10 -32.69
C ARG A 469 -2.72 6.28 -31.33
N ASN A 470 -3.22 7.09 -30.41
CA ASN A 470 -2.72 7.15 -29.05
C ASN A 470 -3.42 6.11 -28.16
N ALA A 471 -2.70 5.60 -27.16
CA ALA A 471 -3.28 4.73 -26.15
C ALA A 471 -4.37 5.47 -25.34
N PRO A 472 -5.39 4.76 -24.84
CA PRO A 472 -6.43 5.36 -24.01
C PRO A 472 -5.87 5.95 -22.70
N ASN A 473 -6.65 6.82 -22.04
CA ASN A 473 -6.32 7.42 -20.75
C ASN A 473 -7.48 7.20 -19.75
N LEU A 474 -7.18 6.63 -18.58
CA LEU A 474 -8.19 6.31 -17.56
C LEU A 474 -8.88 7.54 -16.97
N TYR A 475 -8.19 8.68 -16.85
CA TYR A 475 -8.81 9.92 -16.40
C TYR A 475 -9.83 10.43 -17.42
N ASP A 476 -9.60 10.25 -18.72
CA ASP A 476 -10.57 10.63 -19.75
C ASP A 476 -11.81 9.73 -19.75
N VAL A 477 -11.63 8.42 -19.49
CA VAL A 477 -12.74 7.49 -19.26
C VAL A 477 -13.56 7.93 -18.03
N ALA A 478 -12.92 8.24 -16.91
CA ALA A 478 -13.63 8.71 -15.72
C ALA A 478 -14.36 10.05 -15.95
N ARG A 479 -13.76 10.99 -16.69
CA ARG A 479 -14.39 12.26 -17.10
C ARG A 479 -15.61 12.01 -18.00
N ARG A 480 -15.52 11.01 -18.89
CA ARG A 480 -16.63 10.58 -19.75
C ARG A 480 -17.80 10.06 -18.91
N GLY A 481 -17.54 9.15 -17.96
CA GLY A 481 -18.55 8.65 -17.03
C GLY A 481 -19.23 9.75 -16.22
N LEU A 482 -18.45 10.70 -15.66
CA LEU A 482 -19.00 11.84 -14.93
C LEU A 482 -19.91 12.74 -15.80
N ARG A 483 -19.57 12.90 -17.08
CA ARG A 483 -20.39 13.69 -18.01
C ARG A 483 -21.65 12.93 -18.44
N GLU A 484 -21.52 11.66 -18.81
CA GLU A 484 -22.63 10.86 -19.36
C GLU A 484 -23.63 10.49 -18.25
N GLU A 485 -23.16 10.00 -17.11
CA GLU A 485 -24.04 9.54 -16.04
C GLU A 485 -24.56 10.68 -15.15
N LEU A 486 -23.72 11.68 -14.86
CA LEU A 486 -24.04 12.74 -13.89
C LEU A 486 -24.18 14.12 -14.51
N GLY A 487 -23.86 14.29 -15.79
CA GLY A 487 -23.92 15.58 -16.47
C GLY A 487 -22.91 16.58 -15.95
N LEU A 488 -21.78 16.14 -15.37
CA LEU A 488 -20.76 17.01 -14.76
C LEU A 488 -19.65 17.34 -15.75
N GLU A 489 -19.36 18.63 -15.92
CA GLU A 489 -18.29 19.10 -16.81
C GLU A 489 -16.93 19.16 -16.10
N ARG A 490 -15.84 18.99 -16.87
CA ARG A 490 -14.46 18.86 -16.33
C ARG A 490 -14.04 19.98 -15.37
N HIS A 491 -14.52 21.20 -15.57
CA HIS A 491 -14.15 22.36 -14.75
C HIS A 491 -14.92 22.42 -13.41
N GLU A 492 -15.97 21.60 -13.25
CA GLU A 492 -16.82 21.61 -12.06
C GLU A 492 -16.21 20.81 -10.90
N TYR A 493 -15.18 19.99 -11.14
CA TYR A 493 -14.62 19.08 -10.15
C TYR A 493 -13.10 18.92 -10.21
N ARG A 494 -12.53 18.46 -9.09
CA ARG A 494 -11.16 17.90 -9.03
C ARG A 494 -11.27 16.38 -8.99
N LEU A 495 -10.54 15.71 -9.88
CA LEU A 495 -10.57 14.25 -10.05
C LEU A 495 -9.23 13.65 -9.63
N SER A 496 -9.27 12.59 -8.82
CA SER A 496 -8.08 11.91 -8.31
C SER A 496 -8.27 10.39 -8.39
N LEU A 497 -7.31 9.67 -8.99
CA LEU A 497 -7.24 8.21 -8.94
C LEU A 497 -6.64 7.76 -7.60
N LEU A 498 -7.34 6.87 -6.89
CA LEU A 498 -6.98 6.41 -5.55
C LEU A 498 -6.45 4.98 -5.53
N ALA A 499 -6.93 4.11 -6.43
CA ALA A 499 -6.49 2.73 -6.50
C ALA A 499 -6.77 2.04 -7.84
N ILE A 500 -6.01 0.97 -8.11
CA ILE A 500 -6.28 -0.02 -9.16
C ILE A 500 -6.64 -1.33 -8.47
N THR A 501 -7.68 -2.01 -8.96
CA THR A 501 -8.26 -3.18 -8.30
C THR A 501 -8.63 -4.28 -9.28
N VAL A 502 -8.76 -5.51 -8.80
CA VAL A 502 -9.31 -6.65 -9.56
C VAL A 502 -10.27 -7.44 -8.67
N ASP A 503 -11.42 -7.86 -9.23
CA ASP A 503 -12.44 -8.59 -8.49
C ASP A 503 -12.39 -10.12 -8.68
N ARG A 504 -13.27 -10.85 -7.99
CA ARG A 504 -13.39 -12.33 -8.10
C ARG A 504 -13.80 -12.86 -9.48
N ARG A 505 -14.27 -11.98 -10.38
CA ARG A 505 -14.61 -12.26 -11.77
C ARG A 505 -13.50 -11.79 -12.72
N ASN A 506 -12.34 -11.44 -12.15
CA ASN A 506 -11.20 -10.89 -12.85
C ASN A 506 -11.52 -9.62 -13.66
N GLN A 507 -12.50 -8.85 -13.17
CA GLN A 507 -12.84 -7.55 -13.72
C GLN A 507 -11.98 -6.49 -13.05
N TRP A 508 -11.31 -5.67 -13.86
CA TRP A 508 -10.41 -4.65 -13.38
C TRP A 508 -11.13 -3.32 -13.18
N GLY A 509 -10.72 -2.61 -12.12
CA GLY A 509 -11.28 -1.34 -11.72
C GLY A 509 -10.21 -0.30 -11.44
N ALA A 510 -10.48 0.94 -11.83
CA ALA A 510 -9.77 2.13 -11.38
C ALA A 510 -10.71 2.95 -10.50
N LEU A 511 -10.33 3.18 -9.24
CA LEU A 511 -11.18 3.80 -8.24
C LEU A 511 -10.80 5.26 -8.07
N PHE A 512 -11.70 6.17 -8.43
CA PHE A 512 -11.51 7.60 -8.40
C PHE A 512 -12.35 8.26 -7.32
N THR A 513 -11.92 9.45 -6.88
CA THR A 513 -12.76 10.42 -6.19
C THR A 513 -12.84 11.71 -7.00
N ALA A 514 -14.03 12.31 -7.03
CA ALA A 514 -14.28 13.60 -7.67
C ALA A 514 -14.91 14.56 -6.65
N ARG A 515 -14.22 15.67 -6.36
CA ARG A 515 -14.74 16.72 -5.47
C ARG A 515 -15.25 17.89 -6.27
N LEU A 516 -16.56 18.16 -6.18
CA LEU A 516 -17.19 19.30 -6.83
C LEU A 516 -16.72 20.60 -6.17
N THR A 517 -16.45 21.60 -7.00
CA THR A 517 -15.87 22.87 -6.57
C THR A 517 -16.92 23.87 -6.10
N SER A 518 -18.08 23.89 -6.74
CA SER A 518 -19.15 24.86 -6.45
C SER A 518 -20.55 24.26 -6.42
N LEU A 519 -20.79 23.13 -7.10
CA LEU A 519 -22.12 22.53 -7.20
C LEU A 519 -22.51 21.83 -5.88
N THR A 520 -23.58 22.32 -5.24
CA THR A 520 -24.11 21.72 -4.01
C THR A 520 -25.04 20.53 -4.32
N SER A 521 -25.35 19.75 -3.29
CA SER A 521 -26.28 18.62 -3.32
C SER A 521 -27.66 18.99 -3.89
N ASP A 522 -28.27 20.07 -3.41
CA ASP A 522 -29.57 20.56 -3.91
C ASP A 522 -29.51 21.00 -5.37
N GLN A 523 -28.43 21.69 -5.77
CA GLN A 523 -28.24 22.13 -7.15
C GLN A 523 -28.03 20.94 -8.09
N PHE A 524 -27.30 19.92 -7.66
CA PHE A 524 -27.12 18.68 -8.39
C PHE A 524 -28.46 17.97 -8.63
N LEU A 525 -29.28 17.80 -7.59
CA LEU A 525 -30.62 17.21 -7.72
C LEU A 525 -31.53 18.03 -8.65
N ALA A 526 -31.49 19.36 -8.54
CA ALA A 526 -32.25 20.26 -9.41
C ALA A 526 -31.81 20.17 -10.88
N ARG A 527 -30.52 19.96 -11.15
CA ARG A 527 -29.99 19.75 -12.52
C ARG A 527 -30.47 18.41 -13.09
N ARG A 528 -30.45 17.34 -12.29
CA ARG A 528 -30.92 16.00 -12.71
C ARG A 528 -32.42 15.99 -13.03
N SER A 529 -33.24 16.68 -12.25
CA SER A 529 -34.70 16.75 -12.51
C SER A 529 -35.05 17.48 -13.80
N ARG A 530 -34.15 18.34 -14.32
CA ARG A 530 -34.33 19.13 -15.56
C ARG A 530 -33.85 18.43 -16.84
N GLY A 531 -33.26 17.23 -16.74
CA GLY A 531 -32.94 16.38 -17.87
C GLY A 531 -31.44 16.33 -18.21
N VAL A 532 -30.76 15.32 -17.67
CA VAL A 532 -29.54 14.74 -18.26
C VAL A 532 -29.98 13.50 -19.05
N ALA A 533 -29.39 13.29 -20.22
CA ALA A 533 -29.93 12.46 -21.30
C ALA A 533 -29.85 10.93 -21.09
N ASP A 534 -29.12 10.42 -20.09
CA ASP A 534 -29.10 8.98 -19.78
C ASP A 534 -29.87 8.65 -18.50
N LYS A 535 -31.19 8.54 -18.67
CA LYS A 535 -32.15 8.14 -17.62
C LYS A 535 -32.26 6.62 -17.41
N TYR A 536 -31.55 5.80 -18.18
CA TYR A 536 -31.81 4.36 -18.24
C TYR A 536 -30.93 3.50 -17.32
N GLU A 537 -29.74 3.96 -16.91
CA GLU A 537 -28.80 3.12 -16.14
C GLU A 537 -28.99 3.19 -14.61
N HIS A 538 -29.40 4.34 -14.08
CA HIS A 538 -29.57 4.56 -12.64
C HIS A 538 -30.96 5.14 -12.29
N ASP A 539 -31.70 4.45 -11.42
CA ASP A 539 -33.07 4.82 -11.02
C ASP A 539 -33.11 5.84 -9.86
N GLU A 540 -32.07 5.89 -9.02
CA GLU A 540 -32.06 6.66 -7.77
C GLU A 540 -30.66 7.19 -7.43
N HIS A 541 -30.59 8.43 -6.91
CA HIS A 541 -29.37 9.03 -6.36
C HIS A 541 -29.61 9.41 -4.90
N ALA A 542 -28.83 8.86 -3.98
CA ALA A 542 -28.85 9.25 -2.57
C ALA A 542 -27.68 10.19 -2.25
N LEU A 543 -27.96 11.26 -1.49
CA LEU A 543 -26.96 12.22 -1.05
C LEU A 543 -26.82 12.13 0.47
N VAL A 544 -25.66 11.69 0.92
CA VAL A 544 -25.38 11.38 2.34
C VAL A 544 -24.28 12.33 2.82
N PRO A 545 -24.32 12.86 4.06
CA PRO A 545 -23.17 13.57 4.62
C PRO A 545 -21.87 12.80 4.38
N PHE A 546 -20.84 13.49 3.88
CA PHE A 546 -19.53 12.88 3.65
C PHE A 546 -18.73 12.80 4.94
N GLU A 547 -19.30 12.14 5.95
CA GLU A 547 -18.71 11.85 7.24
C GLU A 547 -18.64 10.33 7.42
N VAL A 548 -17.61 9.84 8.11
CA VAL A 548 -17.37 8.38 8.21
C VAL A 548 -18.58 7.65 8.77
N ALA A 549 -19.19 8.18 9.84
CA ALA A 549 -20.34 7.56 10.48
C ALA A 549 -21.57 7.51 9.56
N ASP A 550 -21.94 8.63 8.93
CA ASP A 550 -23.09 8.70 8.04
C ASP A 550 -22.97 7.75 6.83
N ILE A 551 -21.77 7.64 6.26
CA ILE A 551 -21.50 6.71 5.16
C ILE A 551 -21.61 5.26 5.61
N VAL A 552 -21.02 4.90 6.76
CA VAL A 552 -21.11 3.53 7.30
C VAL A 552 -22.55 3.18 7.66
N GLU A 553 -23.29 4.10 8.31
CA GLU A 553 -24.71 3.89 8.63
C GLU A 553 -25.57 3.73 7.37
N PHE A 554 -25.33 4.54 6.34
CA PHE A 554 -26.04 4.42 5.08
C PHE A 554 -25.74 3.09 4.37
N MET A 555 -24.47 2.71 4.27
CA MET A 555 -24.04 1.56 3.50
C MET A 555 -24.40 0.23 4.15
N PHE A 556 -24.24 0.15 5.47
CA PHE A 556 -24.27 -1.12 6.20
C PHE A 556 -25.50 -1.28 7.11
N CYS A 557 -26.53 -0.46 6.93
CA CYS A 557 -27.84 -0.77 7.49
C CYS A 557 -28.40 -2.09 6.94
N GLU A 558 -29.30 -2.72 7.69
CA GLU A 558 -29.85 -4.04 7.41
C GLU A 558 -30.38 -4.17 5.97
N GLU A 559 -31.05 -3.14 5.45
CA GLU A 559 -31.69 -3.15 4.14
C GLU A 559 -30.71 -3.01 2.97
N ARG A 560 -29.51 -2.44 3.19
CA ARG A 560 -28.56 -2.13 2.09
C ARG A 560 -27.28 -2.95 2.12
N ARG A 561 -26.88 -3.52 3.27
CA ARG A 561 -25.57 -4.18 3.44
C ARG A 561 -25.25 -5.32 2.46
N THR A 562 -26.27 -5.89 1.79
CA THR A 562 -26.13 -6.95 0.77
C THR A 562 -26.31 -6.46 -0.66
N LEU A 563 -26.68 -5.21 -0.87
CA LEU A 563 -27.12 -4.66 -2.16
C LEU A 563 -26.06 -3.74 -2.77
N TRP A 564 -24.78 -4.12 -2.71
CA TRP A 564 -23.66 -3.32 -3.24
C TRP A 564 -22.99 -4.01 -4.42
N ALA A 565 -22.59 -3.24 -5.42
CA ALA A 565 -21.61 -3.68 -6.41
C ALA A 565 -20.26 -3.94 -5.73
N ALA A 566 -19.49 -4.91 -6.22
CA ALA A 566 -18.27 -5.39 -5.55
C ALA A 566 -17.22 -4.30 -5.29
N THR A 567 -17.09 -3.33 -6.20
CA THR A 567 -16.11 -2.23 -6.12
C THR A 567 -16.60 -1.04 -5.28
N ALA A 568 -17.91 -0.89 -5.09
CA ALA A 568 -18.51 0.30 -4.50
C ALA A 568 -18.03 0.56 -3.05
N PRO A 569 -18.01 -0.43 -2.14
CA PRO A 569 -17.48 -0.23 -0.78
C PRO A 569 -16.03 0.23 -0.75
N ALA A 570 -15.19 -0.29 -1.64
CA ALA A 570 -13.78 0.09 -1.71
C ALA A 570 -13.61 1.55 -2.16
N VAL A 571 -14.33 2.02 -3.18
CA VAL A 571 -14.19 3.41 -3.65
C VAL A 571 -14.64 4.43 -2.59
N PHE A 572 -15.72 4.15 -1.87
CA PHE A 572 -16.20 5.05 -0.81
C PHE A 572 -15.27 5.05 0.40
N PHE A 573 -14.75 3.89 0.81
CA PHE A 573 -13.72 3.80 1.85
C PHE A 573 -12.48 4.61 1.47
N LEU A 574 -11.94 4.39 0.27
CA LEU A 574 -10.72 5.09 -0.17
C LEU A 574 -10.95 6.60 -0.30
N ALA A 575 -12.13 7.04 -0.73
CA ALA A 575 -12.48 8.46 -0.75
C ALA A 575 -12.51 9.06 0.68
N LEU A 576 -13.06 8.35 1.67
CA LEU A 576 -12.99 8.75 3.07
C LEU A 576 -11.54 8.80 3.58
N VAL A 577 -10.72 7.78 3.26
CA VAL A 577 -9.30 7.74 3.63
C VAL A 577 -8.53 8.92 3.06
N TYR A 578 -8.81 9.27 1.80
CA TYR A 578 -8.20 10.42 1.14
C TYR A 578 -8.54 11.75 1.82
N GLN A 579 -9.74 11.86 2.38
CA GLN A 579 -10.20 13.08 3.05
C GLN A 579 -9.76 13.16 4.52
N TYR A 580 -9.85 12.06 5.25
CA TYR A 580 -9.76 12.04 6.73
C TYR A 580 -8.54 11.28 7.26
N GLY A 581 -7.81 10.58 6.40
CA GLY A 581 -6.73 9.69 6.78
C GLY A 581 -7.23 8.32 7.26
N ARG A 582 -6.42 7.29 7.05
CA ARG A 582 -6.83 5.89 7.23
C ARG A 582 -7.26 5.55 8.66
N THR A 583 -6.46 5.95 9.64
CA THR A 583 -6.73 5.66 11.06
C THR A 583 -8.07 6.22 11.52
N VAL A 584 -8.38 7.46 11.15
CA VAL A 584 -9.65 8.11 11.53
C VAL A 584 -10.85 7.36 10.93
N VAL A 585 -10.74 6.96 9.67
CA VAL A 585 -11.79 6.22 8.98
C VAL A 585 -12.00 4.85 9.61
N GLU A 586 -10.93 4.08 9.86
CA GLU A 586 -11.02 2.76 10.47
C GLU A 586 -11.62 2.82 11.89
N ASP A 587 -11.18 3.75 12.72
CA ASP A 587 -11.66 3.92 14.10
C ASP A 587 -13.14 4.31 14.18
N GLU A 588 -13.57 5.34 13.43
CA GLU A 588 -14.95 5.80 13.46
C GLU A 588 -15.90 4.81 12.78
N SER A 589 -15.41 4.05 11.79
CA SER A 589 -16.16 2.96 11.20
C SER A 589 -16.47 1.88 12.21
N LEU A 590 -15.48 1.42 12.99
CA LEU A 590 -15.67 0.39 14.02
C LEU A 590 -16.70 0.84 15.07
N ARG A 591 -16.63 2.09 15.53
CA ARG A 591 -17.63 2.66 16.45
C ARG A 591 -19.03 2.65 15.85
N THR A 592 -19.14 3.01 14.58
CA THR A 592 -20.43 3.06 13.88
C THR A 592 -21.01 1.65 13.67
N PHE A 593 -20.19 0.69 13.26
CA PHE A 593 -20.60 -0.72 13.17
C PHE A 593 -21.12 -1.26 14.51
N ALA A 594 -20.46 -0.92 15.63
CA ALA A 594 -20.92 -1.30 16.95
C ALA A 594 -22.30 -0.69 17.30
N ARG A 595 -22.56 0.56 16.90
CA ARG A 595 -23.87 1.22 17.07
C ARG A 595 -24.95 0.54 16.23
N LEU A 596 -24.67 0.23 14.95
CA LEU A 596 -25.61 -0.49 14.09
C LEU A 596 -25.97 -1.86 14.70
N ARG A 597 -24.98 -2.59 15.20
CA ARG A 597 -25.18 -3.85 15.94
C ARG A 597 -26.04 -3.72 17.16
N ALA A 598 -25.87 -2.65 17.93
CA ALA A 598 -26.70 -2.41 19.09
C ALA A 598 -28.15 -2.04 18.72
N ARG A 599 -28.41 -1.48 17.53
CA ARG A 599 -29.78 -1.16 17.05
C ARG A 599 -30.52 -2.40 16.51
N GLU A 600 -29.80 -3.37 15.96
CA GLU A 600 -30.37 -4.63 15.43
C GLU A 600 -30.57 -5.73 16.50
N ARG A 601 -29.97 -5.55 17.69
CA ARG A 601 -30.19 -6.41 18.88
C ARG A 601 -31.38 -5.90 19.68
#